data_AF-A0A370GQ08-F1
#
_entry.id   AF-A0A370GQ08-F1
#
_cell.length_a   1.000
_cell.length_b   1.000
_cell.length_c   1.000
_cell.angle_alpha   90.00
_cell.angle_beta   90.00
_cell.angle_gamma   90.00
#
_symmetry.space_group_name_H-M   'P 1'
#
loop_
_entity.id
_entity.type
_entity.pdbx_description
1 polymer ?
#
loop_
_entity_poly.entity_id
_entity_poly.type
_entity_poly.pdbx_seq_one_letter_code
_entity_poly.pdbx_strand_id
1 'polypeptide(L)'
;MLPIERKKQIVDWLTKEGSLKIAEISSRLEVSEMTVYRDLRPLLESGEVVKTSGGIMLAPTPEGQLQHHSCSYCHKISLTKQSIQLFTSGHAVEHTCCAHCALLRYSDRPDSFVQIICKDFLRDTTLNAKSAYYVFNPELDLNCCQPTVLTFGTLRDAQRFLNGFGGEIYSFEEALETIHQSMNSHSSCDSKKK
;
A
#
# COMPACT_ATOMS: atom_id res chain seq x y z
N MET A 1 -3.92 -22.02 34.81
CA MET A 1 -4.13 -20.81 34.00
C MET A 1 -5.58 -20.76 33.52
N LEU A 2 -6.25 -19.62 33.67
CA LEU A 2 -7.63 -19.45 33.21
C LEU A 2 -7.70 -19.38 31.66
N PRO A 3 -8.81 -19.79 31.03
CA PRO A 3 -8.94 -19.76 29.55
C PRO A 3 -8.72 -18.38 28.93
N ILE A 4 -9.13 -17.31 29.61
CA ILE A 4 -8.98 -15.93 29.14
C ILE A 4 -7.50 -15.52 29.11
N GLU A 5 -6.76 -15.86 30.16
CA GLU A 5 -5.33 -15.57 30.26
C GLU A 5 -4.56 -16.34 29.17
N ARG A 6 -4.95 -17.59 28.91
CA ARG A 6 -4.35 -18.43 27.88
C ARG A 6 -4.55 -17.86 26.48
N LYS A 7 -5.76 -17.38 26.16
CA LYS A 7 -6.04 -16.68 24.90
C LYS A 7 -5.17 -15.43 24.73
N LYS A 8 -5.07 -14.61 25.77
CA LYS A 8 -4.24 -13.40 25.74
C LYS A 8 -2.77 -13.74 25.48
N GLN A 9 -2.25 -14.78 26.15
CA GLN A 9 -0.88 -15.22 25.95
C GLN A 9 -0.61 -15.76 24.54
N ILE A 10 -1.56 -16.47 23.95
CA ILE A 10 -1.47 -16.93 22.56
C ILE A 10 -1.40 -15.73 21.61
N VAL A 11 -2.25 -14.72 21.79
CA VAL A 11 -2.23 -13.48 20.99
C VAL A 11 -0.90 -12.73 21.15
N ASP A 12 -0.37 -12.62 22.37
CA ASP A 12 0.92 -11.98 22.64
C ASP A 12 2.08 -12.68 21.91
N TRP A 13 2.08 -14.01 21.84
CA TRP A 13 3.08 -14.77 21.09
C TRP A 13 2.93 -14.60 19.58
N LEU A 14 1.70 -14.68 19.06
CA LEU A 14 1.44 -14.45 17.64
C LEU A 14 1.83 -13.02 17.20
N THR A 15 1.71 -12.04 18.09
CA THR A 15 2.16 -10.65 17.84
C THR A 15 3.68 -10.56 17.70
N LYS A 16 4.43 -11.31 18.50
CA LYS A 16 5.91 -11.26 18.54
C LYS A 16 6.57 -12.14 17.49
N GLU A 17 5.99 -13.31 17.22
CA GLU A 17 6.59 -14.37 16.42
C GLU A 17 5.92 -14.52 15.04
N GLY A 18 4.79 -13.84 14.82
CA GLY A 18 4.05 -13.81 13.55
C GLY A 18 3.17 -15.03 13.30
N SER A 19 3.74 -16.23 13.39
CA SER A 19 3.01 -17.49 13.15
C SER A 19 3.45 -18.60 14.11
N LEU A 20 2.50 -19.38 14.63
CA LEU A 20 2.79 -20.53 15.48
C LEU A 20 1.95 -21.74 15.12
N LYS A 21 2.54 -22.94 15.24
CA LYS A 21 1.79 -24.19 15.11
C LYS A 21 1.03 -24.51 16.39
N ILE A 22 -0.08 -25.22 16.24
CA ILE A 22 -0.91 -25.66 17.38
C ILE A 22 -0.10 -26.56 18.32
N ALA A 23 0.76 -27.42 17.78
CA ALA A 23 1.67 -28.27 18.56
C ALA A 23 2.67 -27.44 19.40
N GLU A 24 3.18 -26.33 18.86
CA GLU A 24 4.11 -25.44 19.58
C GLU A 24 3.39 -24.70 20.70
N ILE A 25 2.19 -24.17 20.43
CA ILE A 25 1.33 -23.51 21.42
C ILE A 25 0.95 -24.50 22.54
N SER A 26 0.59 -25.72 22.17
CA SER A 26 0.24 -26.82 23.07
C SER A 26 1.41 -27.17 23.99
N SER A 27 2.62 -27.33 23.43
CA SER A 27 3.82 -27.62 24.21
C SER A 27 4.19 -26.49 25.17
N ARG A 28 4.05 -25.23 24.76
CA ARG A 28 4.41 -24.06 25.60
C ARG A 28 3.44 -23.81 26.74
N LEU A 29 2.16 -24.14 26.54
CA LEU A 29 1.10 -23.98 27.54
C LEU A 29 0.88 -25.22 28.39
N GLU A 30 1.59 -26.32 28.08
CA GLU A 30 1.44 -27.62 28.73
C GLU A 30 -0.03 -28.12 28.73
N VAL A 31 -0.73 -27.90 27.61
CA VAL A 31 -2.13 -28.34 27.42
C VAL A 31 -2.25 -29.19 26.16
N SER A 32 -3.33 -29.97 26.03
CA SER A 32 -3.61 -30.71 24.80
C SER A 32 -3.90 -29.78 23.61
N GLU A 33 -3.58 -30.23 22.40
CA GLU A 33 -3.92 -29.49 21.17
C GLU A 33 -5.41 -29.17 21.07
N MET A 34 -6.29 -30.08 21.52
CA MET A 34 -7.74 -29.85 21.56
C MET A 34 -8.14 -28.68 22.47
N THR A 35 -7.38 -28.43 23.54
CA THR A 35 -7.60 -27.26 24.41
C THR A 35 -7.23 -25.98 23.69
N VAL A 36 -6.08 -25.97 23.00
CA VAL A 36 -5.63 -24.87 22.15
C VAL A 36 -6.66 -24.56 21.07
N TYR A 37 -7.16 -25.59 20.37
CA TYR A 37 -8.25 -25.46 19.39
C TYR A 37 -9.50 -24.80 19.98
N ARG A 38 -9.91 -25.20 21.19
CA ARG A 38 -11.09 -24.62 21.86
C ARG A 38 -10.89 -23.15 22.21
N ASP A 39 -9.68 -22.74 22.55
CA ASP A 39 -9.37 -21.34 22.88
C ASP A 39 -9.28 -20.45 21.65
N LEU A 40 -8.75 -20.99 20.56
CA LEU A 40 -8.62 -20.30 19.29
C LEU A 40 -9.92 -20.24 18.50
N ARG A 41 -10.85 -21.18 18.73
CA ARG A 41 -12.12 -21.24 18.00
C ARG A 41 -12.90 -19.91 18.05
N PRO A 42 -13.10 -19.27 19.22
CA PRO A 42 -13.73 -17.94 19.27
C PRO A 42 -12.96 -16.86 18.51
N LEU A 43 -11.62 -16.92 18.50
CA LEU A 43 -10.77 -15.95 17.81
C LEU A 43 -10.76 -16.17 16.28
N LEU A 44 -10.91 -17.42 15.83
CA LEU A 44 -11.08 -17.78 14.43
C LEU A 44 -12.48 -17.38 13.94
N GLU A 45 -13.51 -17.57 14.77
CA GLU A 45 -14.89 -17.18 14.48
C GLU A 45 -15.07 -15.65 14.46
N SER A 46 -14.34 -14.91 15.31
CA SER A 46 -14.32 -13.43 15.29
C SER A 46 -13.42 -12.82 14.22
N GLY A 47 -12.59 -13.64 13.56
CA GLY A 47 -11.65 -13.18 12.53
C GLY A 47 -10.44 -12.43 13.09
N GLU A 48 -10.10 -12.60 14.38
CA GLU A 48 -8.90 -12.05 15.02
C GLU A 48 -7.64 -12.86 14.72
N VAL A 49 -7.79 -14.14 14.37
CA VAL A 49 -6.70 -15.04 13.94
C VAL A 49 -7.12 -15.82 12.69
N VAL A 50 -6.14 -16.22 11.88
CA VAL A 50 -6.34 -17.00 10.65
C VAL A 50 -5.45 -18.24 10.64
N LYS A 51 -5.92 -19.30 9.98
CA LYS A 51 -5.11 -20.49 9.68
C LYS A 51 -4.34 -20.28 8.38
N THR A 52 -3.04 -20.53 8.41
CA THR A 52 -2.15 -20.51 7.24
C THR A 52 -1.41 -21.85 7.12
N SER A 53 -0.67 -22.05 6.03
CA SER A 53 0.20 -23.23 5.87
C SER A 53 1.31 -23.31 6.94
N GLY A 54 1.65 -22.18 7.57
CA GLY A 54 2.62 -22.08 8.66
C GLY A 54 2.03 -22.31 10.06
N GLY A 55 0.71 -22.46 10.20
CA GLY A 55 0.04 -22.64 11.49
C GLY A 55 -1.07 -21.60 11.70
N ILE A 56 -1.02 -20.89 12.81
CA ILE A 56 -1.98 -19.85 13.18
C ILE A 56 -1.26 -18.52 13.23
N MET A 57 -1.90 -17.49 12.69
CA MET A 57 -1.40 -16.11 12.64
C MET A 57 -2.49 -15.16 13.12
N LEU A 58 -2.12 -13.97 13.59
CA LEU A 58 -3.11 -12.90 13.76
C LEU A 58 -3.70 -12.54 12.40
N ALA A 59 -5.01 -12.30 12.37
CA ALA A 59 -5.63 -11.71 11.20
C ALA A 59 -5.01 -10.32 10.99
N PRO A 60 -4.71 -9.95 9.74
CA PRO A 60 -4.16 -8.63 9.45
C PRO A 60 -5.18 -7.57 9.89
N THR A 61 -4.89 -6.87 10.99
CA THR A 61 -5.64 -5.69 11.40
C THR A 61 -5.20 -4.48 10.55
N PRO A 62 -6.09 -3.51 10.29
CA PRO A 62 -5.82 -2.37 9.40
C PRO A 62 -4.75 -1.39 9.92
N GLU A 63 -4.27 -1.57 11.15
CA GLU A 63 -3.53 -0.54 11.88
C GLU A 63 -2.24 -1.15 12.46
N GLY A 64 -1.11 -0.93 11.78
CA GLY A 64 0.19 -0.88 12.49
C GLY A 64 1.25 -1.93 12.19
N GLN A 65 1.28 -2.54 11.01
CA GLN A 65 2.52 -3.18 10.52
C GLN A 65 2.83 -2.66 9.11
N LEU A 66 4.13 -2.54 8.78
CA LEU A 66 4.64 -2.33 7.43
C LEU A 66 4.12 -3.46 6.51
N GLN A 67 2.89 -3.28 6.02
CA GLN A 67 2.24 -4.24 5.16
C GLN A 67 2.83 -4.05 3.76
N HIS A 68 3.31 -5.15 3.20
CA HIS A 68 3.53 -5.30 1.78
C HIS A 68 2.19 -5.12 1.08
N HIS A 69 1.78 -3.88 0.82
CA HIS A 69 0.52 -3.61 0.16
C HIS A 69 0.70 -3.92 -1.33
N SER A 70 -0.08 -4.87 -1.83
CA SER A 70 -0.27 -5.02 -3.28
C SER A 70 -0.90 -3.74 -3.80
N CYS A 71 -0.29 -3.12 -4.80
CA CYS A 71 -0.87 -1.96 -5.48
C CYS A 71 -2.29 -2.31 -5.96
N SER A 72 -3.30 -1.50 -5.59
CA SER A 72 -4.69 -1.72 -6.00
C SER A 72 -4.92 -1.54 -7.50
N TYR A 73 -3.91 -1.06 -8.23
CA TYR A 73 -3.95 -0.88 -9.68
C TYR A 73 -3.10 -1.93 -10.43
N CYS A 74 -1.78 -1.96 -10.21
CA CYS A 74 -0.88 -2.85 -10.96
C CYS A 74 -0.55 -4.17 -10.25
N HIS A 75 -1.12 -4.40 -9.05
CA HIS A 75 -0.91 -5.59 -8.22
C HIS A 75 0.54 -5.89 -7.80
N LYS A 76 1.50 -5.04 -8.17
CA LYS A 76 2.88 -5.11 -7.69
C LYS A 76 2.89 -4.96 -6.17
N ILE A 77 3.61 -5.85 -5.50
CA ILE A 77 3.89 -5.72 -4.07
C ILE A 77 4.79 -4.50 -3.88
N SER A 78 4.29 -3.48 -3.18
CA SER A 78 5.02 -2.23 -3.01
C SER A 78 5.71 -2.17 -1.64
N LEU A 79 7.02 -1.99 -1.67
CA LEU A 79 7.86 -1.59 -0.53
C LEU A 79 8.37 -0.15 -0.66
N THR A 80 7.84 0.57 -1.66
CA THR A 80 8.33 1.89 -2.04
C THR A 80 7.87 2.91 -1.01
N LYS A 81 8.74 3.87 -0.67
CA LYS A 81 8.35 5.03 0.15
C LYS A 81 7.38 5.95 -0.61
N GLN A 82 7.29 5.76 -1.93
CA GLN A 82 6.45 6.48 -2.88
C GLN A 82 5.01 5.95 -2.92
N SER A 83 4.63 5.02 -2.05
CA SER A 83 3.26 4.51 -1.98
C SER A 83 2.26 5.63 -1.69
N ILE A 84 1.10 5.57 -2.32
CA ILE A 84 0.01 6.53 -2.11
C ILE A 84 -1.20 5.81 -1.51
N GLN A 85 -1.84 6.47 -0.55
CA GLN A 85 -3.04 5.99 0.13
C GLN A 85 -4.26 6.74 -0.40
N LEU A 86 -5.31 6.00 -0.77
CA LEU A 86 -6.60 6.54 -1.18
C LEU A 86 -7.65 6.08 -0.18
N PHE A 87 -8.28 7.02 0.51
CA PHE A 87 -9.31 6.75 1.51
C PHE A 87 -10.68 6.83 0.86
N THR A 88 -11.47 5.77 1.01
CA THR A 88 -12.83 5.69 0.45
C THR A 88 -13.86 6.21 1.46
N SER A 89 -15.06 6.53 0.98
CA SER A 89 -16.20 6.90 1.83
C SER A 89 -16.66 5.79 2.79
N GLY A 90 -16.35 4.53 2.47
CA GLY A 90 -16.65 3.36 3.30
C GLY A 90 -15.59 3.03 4.35
N HIS A 91 -14.71 3.98 4.69
CA HIS A 91 -13.57 3.80 5.61
C HIS A 91 -12.48 2.80 5.17
N ALA A 92 -12.58 2.23 3.96
CA ALA A 92 -11.52 1.40 3.41
C ALA A 92 -10.36 2.26 2.87
N VAL A 93 -9.13 1.78 3.05
CA VAL A 93 -7.91 2.41 2.51
C VAL A 93 -7.37 1.54 1.38
N GLU A 94 -7.27 2.14 0.21
CA GLU A 94 -6.54 1.56 -0.91
C GLU A 94 -5.10 2.06 -0.94
N HIS A 95 -4.20 1.20 -1.37
CA HIS A 95 -2.78 1.51 -1.49
C HIS A 95 -2.34 1.31 -2.93
N THR A 96 -1.58 2.26 -3.45
CA THR A 96 -0.93 2.18 -4.77
C THR A 96 0.58 2.31 -4.62
N CYS A 97 1.32 1.71 -5.55
CA CYS A 97 2.78 1.65 -5.45
C CYS A 97 3.52 2.96 -5.78
N CYS A 98 2.85 3.89 -6.48
CA CYS A 98 3.42 5.16 -6.93
C CYS A 98 2.32 6.15 -7.34
N ALA A 99 2.72 7.40 -7.62
CA ALA A 99 1.82 8.45 -8.11
C ALA A 99 1.13 8.10 -9.42
N HIS A 100 1.82 7.43 -10.34
CA HIS A 100 1.23 6.96 -11.59
C HIS A 100 -0.03 6.10 -11.36
N CYS A 101 0.10 5.03 -10.57
CA CYS A 101 -1.03 4.16 -10.27
C CYS A 101 -2.13 4.87 -9.49
N ALA A 102 -1.77 5.79 -8.60
CA ALA A 102 -2.76 6.55 -7.83
C ALA A 102 -3.61 7.46 -8.72
N LEU A 103 -2.99 8.17 -9.67
CA LEU A 103 -3.70 9.04 -10.60
C LEU A 103 -4.67 8.24 -11.48
N LEU A 104 -4.24 7.07 -11.99
CA LEU A 104 -5.12 6.17 -12.74
C LEU A 104 -6.26 5.64 -11.88
N ARG A 105 -5.94 5.13 -10.69
CA ARG A 105 -6.93 4.57 -9.78
C ARG A 105 -7.97 5.61 -9.33
N TYR A 106 -7.53 6.83 -9.05
CA TYR A 106 -8.39 7.95 -8.70
C TYR A 106 -9.31 8.31 -9.87
N SER A 107 -8.77 8.34 -11.09
CA SER A 107 -9.53 8.69 -12.28
C SER A 107 -10.62 7.69 -12.65
N ASP A 108 -10.42 6.40 -12.35
CA ASP A 108 -11.46 5.39 -12.60
C ASP A 108 -12.71 5.62 -11.73
N ARG A 109 -12.53 6.24 -10.55
CA ARG A 109 -13.58 6.41 -9.54
C ARG A 109 -13.40 7.70 -8.71
N PRO A 110 -13.43 8.90 -9.32
CA PRO A 110 -13.07 10.15 -8.64
C PRO A 110 -13.96 10.45 -7.43
N ASP A 111 -15.24 10.09 -7.49
CA ASP A 111 -16.21 10.32 -6.41
C ASP A 111 -16.16 9.27 -5.28
N SER A 112 -15.35 8.22 -5.44
CA SER A 112 -15.23 7.17 -4.42
C SER A 112 -14.23 7.51 -3.31
N PHE A 113 -13.36 8.49 -3.51
CA PHE A 113 -12.26 8.80 -2.61
C PHE A 113 -12.46 10.14 -1.89
N VAL A 114 -12.51 10.08 -0.56
CA VAL A 114 -12.65 11.27 0.30
C VAL A 114 -11.31 11.96 0.53
N GLN A 115 -10.21 11.20 0.51
CA GLN A 115 -8.87 11.74 0.73
C GLN A 115 -7.84 10.93 -0.07
N ILE A 116 -6.79 11.61 -0.51
CA ILE A 116 -5.62 11.01 -1.14
C ILE A 116 -4.36 11.58 -0.48
N ILE A 117 -3.52 10.68 0.02
CA ILE A 117 -2.31 11.03 0.78
C ILE A 117 -1.09 10.46 0.06
N CYS A 118 -0.15 11.33 -0.25
CA CYS A 118 1.14 10.97 -0.82
C CYS A 118 2.28 11.46 0.08
N LYS A 119 3.52 11.24 -0.34
CA LYS A 119 4.71 11.75 0.32
C LYS A 119 5.51 12.66 -0.58
N ASP A 120 6.15 13.66 0.00
CA ASP A 120 7.18 14.44 -0.67
C ASP A 120 8.38 13.54 -1.01
N PHE A 121 8.77 13.51 -2.28
CA PHE A 121 9.84 12.65 -2.76
C PHE A 121 11.20 12.94 -2.10
N LEU A 122 11.48 14.20 -1.76
CA LEU A 122 12.76 14.60 -1.16
C LEU A 122 12.76 14.46 0.36
N ARG A 123 11.64 14.81 1.00
CA ARG A 123 11.57 14.98 2.47
C ARG A 123 10.81 13.87 3.19
N ASP A 124 10.16 12.96 2.46
CA ASP A 124 9.27 11.92 3.01
C ASP A 124 8.11 12.50 3.87
N THR A 125 7.84 13.81 3.76
CA THR A 125 6.75 14.47 4.49
C THR A 125 5.42 14.10 3.88
N THR A 126 4.43 13.79 4.71
CA THR A 126 3.06 13.48 4.28
C THR A 126 2.38 14.71 3.66
N LEU A 127 1.78 14.53 2.49
CA LEU A 127 1.11 15.58 1.72
C LEU A 127 -0.32 15.17 1.38
N ASN A 128 -1.21 16.17 1.28
CA ASN A 128 -2.44 16.00 0.52
C ASN A 128 -2.06 15.98 -0.97
N ALA A 129 -2.40 14.90 -1.67
CA ALA A 129 -1.99 14.74 -3.06
C ALA A 129 -2.65 15.79 -3.98
N LYS A 130 -3.85 16.27 -3.65
CA LYS A 130 -4.55 17.32 -4.42
C LYS A 130 -3.82 18.67 -4.41
N SER A 131 -2.98 18.93 -3.42
CA SER A 131 -2.17 20.16 -3.31
C SER A 131 -0.70 19.95 -3.66
N ALA A 132 -0.32 18.75 -4.10
CA ALA A 132 1.05 18.43 -4.45
C ALA A 132 1.37 18.81 -5.90
N TYR A 133 2.67 18.89 -6.21
CA TYR A 133 3.19 19.04 -7.56
C TYR A 133 3.75 17.71 -8.05
N TYR A 134 3.54 17.42 -9.34
CA TYR A 134 3.86 16.15 -9.95
C TYR A 134 4.93 16.33 -11.02
N VAL A 135 6.07 15.67 -10.88
CA VAL A 135 7.11 15.61 -11.93
C VAL A 135 6.95 14.32 -12.72
N PHE A 136 6.67 14.45 -14.01
CA PHE A 136 6.55 13.35 -14.96
C PHE A 136 7.84 13.13 -15.73
N ASN A 137 8.15 11.87 -16.02
CA ASN A 137 9.29 11.44 -16.83
C ASN A 137 10.62 12.08 -16.42
N PRO A 138 10.99 12.11 -15.13
CA PRO A 138 12.35 12.46 -14.79
C PRO A 138 13.31 11.42 -15.38
N GLU A 139 14.53 11.85 -15.68
CA GLU A 139 15.70 11.03 -16.01
C GLU A 139 16.20 10.25 -14.78
N LEU A 140 15.29 9.52 -14.16
CA LEU A 140 15.51 8.72 -12.96
C LEU A 140 14.68 7.44 -13.07
N ASP A 141 15.34 6.29 -13.10
CA ASP A 141 14.66 5.00 -13.09
C ASP A 141 14.42 4.52 -11.66
N LEU A 142 13.14 4.30 -11.34
CA LEU A 142 12.67 3.80 -10.04
C LEU A 142 12.17 2.35 -10.13
N ASN A 143 12.30 1.71 -11.29
CA ASN A 143 11.87 0.35 -11.58
C ASN A 143 10.42 0.07 -11.12
N CYS A 144 9.52 1.07 -11.23
CA CYS A 144 8.14 0.98 -10.76
C CYS A 144 7.13 0.89 -11.91
N CYS A 145 6.54 2.01 -12.32
CA CYS A 145 5.59 2.13 -13.41
C CYS A 145 6.05 3.23 -14.37
N GLN A 146 5.67 3.12 -15.64
CA GLN A 146 5.95 4.11 -16.67
C GLN A 146 4.64 4.74 -17.18
N PRO A 147 4.58 6.06 -17.40
CA PRO A 147 5.62 7.05 -17.09
C PRO A 147 5.92 7.16 -15.59
N THR A 148 7.17 7.47 -15.25
CA THR A 148 7.55 7.72 -13.85
C THR A 148 6.96 9.04 -13.38
N VAL A 149 6.30 9.03 -12.22
CA VAL A 149 5.66 10.21 -11.64
C VAL A 149 6.08 10.37 -10.17
N LEU A 150 6.58 11.55 -9.82
CA LEU A 150 7.06 11.89 -8.48
C LEU A 150 6.26 13.05 -7.88
N THR A 151 6.05 13.03 -6.56
CA THR A 151 5.27 14.04 -5.83
C THR A 151 6.15 14.96 -4.99
N PHE A 152 5.86 16.26 -5.01
CA PHE A 152 6.58 17.30 -4.28
C PHE A 152 5.60 18.23 -3.56
N GLY A 153 5.96 18.66 -2.35
CA GLY A 153 5.14 19.56 -1.55
C GLY A 153 5.22 21.02 -1.97
N THR A 154 6.26 21.42 -2.72
CA THR A 154 6.41 22.79 -3.21
C THR A 154 6.87 22.82 -4.66
N LEU A 155 6.36 23.80 -5.43
CA LEU A 155 6.78 24.04 -6.80
C LEU A 155 8.28 24.33 -6.90
N ARG A 156 8.83 25.05 -5.92
CA ARG A 156 10.26 25.40 -5.86
C ARG A 156 11.15 24.16 -5.84
N ASP A 157 10.79 23.15 -5.04
CA ASP A 157 11.58 21.92 -4.94
C ASP A 157 11.42 21.05 -6.19
N ALA A 158 10.20 20.98 -6.76
CA ALA A 158 9.96 20.31 -8.03
C ALA A 158 10.80 20.92 -9.18
N GLN A 159 10.84 22.25 -9.28
CA GLN A 159 11.65 22.96 -10.28
C GLN A 159 13.16 22.70 -10.09
N ARG A 160 13.64 22.72 -8.85
CA ARG A 160 15.05 22.41 -8.55
C ARG A 160 15.41 20.98 -8.91
N PHE A 161 14.50 20.04 -8.67
CA PHE A 161 14.68 18.64 -9.07
C PHE A 161 14.71 18.51 -10.60
N LEU A 162 13.78 19.16 -11.30
CA LEU A 162 13.71 19.18 -12.77
C LEU A 162 14.99 19.74 -13.40
N ASN A 163 15.61 20.77 -12.82
CA ASN A 163 16.89 21.29 -13.31
C ASN A 163 18.04 20.26 -13.28
N GLY A 164 17.96 19.24 -12.43
CA GLY A 164 18.95 18.18 -12.31
C GLY A 164 18.58 16.88 -13.01
N PHE A 165 17.29 16.56 -13.08
CA PHE A 165 16.78 15.27 -13.55
C PHE A 165 15.75 15.39 -14.70
N GLY A 166 15.54 16.57 -15.28
CA GLY A 166 14.58 16.76 -16.36
C GLY A 166 13.12 16.47 -15.98
N GLY A 167 12.28 16.27 -17.01
CA GLY A 167 10.86 15.99 -16.87
C GLY A 167 9.96 17.22 -17.01
N GLU A 168 8.69 17.06 -16.64
CA GLU A 168 7.64 18.08 -16.74
C GLU A 168 6.85 18.18 -15.43
N ILE A 169 6.47 19.39 -15.01
CA ILE A 169 5.74 19.63 -13.75
C ILE A 169 4.28 19.92 -14.02
N TYR A 170 3.41 19.28 -13.25
CA TYR A 170 1.96 19.46 -13.29
C TYR A 170 1.38 19.65 -11.88
N SER A 171 0.25 20.35 -11.80
CA SER A 171 -0.68 20.31 -10.68
C SER A 171 -1.42 18.95 -10.63
N PHE A 172 -2.25 18.73 -9.62
CA PHE A 172 -3.01 17.49 -9.50
C PHE A 172 -3.99 17.30 -10.66
N GLU A 173 -4.76 18.33 -10.99
CA GLU A 173 -5.74 18.31 -12.07
C GLU A 173 -5.07 18.08 -13.43
N GLU A 174 -4.00 18.82 -13.71
CA GLU A 174 -3.21 18.63 -14.94
C GLU A 174 -2.58 17.24 -15.00
N ALA A 175 -2.09 16.70 -13.88
CA ALA A 175 -1.50 15.36 -13.83
C ALA A 175 -2.54 14.26 -14.13
N LEU A 176 -3.79 14.41 -13.70
CA LEU A 176 -4.87 13.49 -14.05
C LEU A 176 -5.12 13.49 -15.55
N GLU A 177 -5.16 14.66 -16.19
CA GLU A 177 -5.35 14.76 -17.64
C GLU A 177 -4.16 14.17 -18.41
N THR A 178 -2.94 14.56 -18.04
CA THR A 178 -1.69 14.12 -18.69
C THR A 178 -1.48 12.60 -18.58
N ILE A 179 -1.84 11.97 -17.45
CA ILE A 179 -1.65 10.52 -17.31
C ILE A 179 -2.57 9.74 -18.26
N HIS A 180 -3.82 10.17 -18.45
CA HIS A 180 -4.73 9.52 -19.41
C HIS A 180 -4.23 9.65 -20.84
N GLN A 181 -3.76 10.84 -21.21
CA GLN A 181 -3.20 11.07 -22.54
C GLN A 181 -1.99 10.16 -22.79
N SER A 182 -1.11 10.01 -21.79
CA SER A 182 0.06 9.14 -21.85
C SER A 182 -0.29 7.66 -21.99
N MET A 183 -1.35 7.19 -21.32
CA MET A 183 -1.77 5.79 -21.41
C MET A 183 -2.53 5.47 -22.70
N ASN A 184 -3.26 6.43 -23.28
CA ASN A 184 -4.05 6.23 -24.50
C ASN A 184 -3.27 6.42 -25.81
N SER A 185 -2.14 7.13 -25.77
CA SER A 185 -1.34 7.49 -26.96
C SER A 185 -0.53 6.33 -27.55
N HIS A 186 -0.56 5.13 -26.95
CA HIS A 186 0.07 3.93 -27.52
C HIS A 186 -0.70 3.28 -28.70
N SER A 187 -1.81 3.87 -29.15
CA SER A 187 -2.59 3.37 -30.30
C SER A 187 -2.14 3.90 -31.67
N SER A 188 -1.05 4.67 -31.76
CA SER A 188 -0.55 5.18 -33.06
C SER A 188 0.98 5.35 -33.07
N CYS A 189 1.71 4.25 -33.04
CA CYS A 189 3.08 4.26 -33.57
C CYS A 189 3.49 2.87 -34.04
N ASP A 190 2.84 2.39 -35.09
CA ASP A 190 3.46 1.45 -36.00
C ASP A 190 3.15 1.86 -37.44
N SER A 191 4.16 1.81 -38.30
CA SER A 191 4.17 2.28 -39.70
C SER A 191 4.58 3.75 -39.94
N LYS A 192 5.89 4.00 -39.92
CA LYS A 192 6.61 4.60 -41.08
C LYS A 192 8.12 4.62 -40.83
N LYS A 193 8.78 3.51 -41.17
CA LYS A 193 10.17 3.50 -41.66
C LYS A 193 10.32 2.45 -42.76
N LYS A 194 10.06 2.85 -43.99
CA LYS A 194 10.83 2.47 -45.18
C LYS A 194 10.54 3.45 -46.30
#